data_AF-A0A4R4VH12-F1
#
_entry.id   AF-A0A4R4VH12-F1
#
_cell.length_a   1.000
_cell.length_b   1.000
_cell.length_c   1.000
_cell.angle_alpha   90.00
_cell.angle_beta   90.00
_cell.angle_gamma   90.00
#
_symmetry.space_group_name_H-M   'P 1'
#
loop_
_entity.id
_entity.type
_entity.pdbx_description
1 polymer ?
#
loop_
_entity_poly.entity_id
_entity_poly.type
_entity_poly.pdbx_seq_one_letter_code
_entity_poly.pdbx_strand_id
1 'polypeptide(L)'
;MAWSTRQVADLAGTTVKAVRHYHEIGLLDMPERSSNGYKKYGVSHLIRLVQIKRLSDLGLPLSQIAAMGNAGEDPTEAITVLDAELEATIQRLTRIRAELAVILRHRASPEVPPEFAPLSGDFSDSQKALLTVYSTVFSDEDLTEFSRALAVRDDVHDDLEALPEDADDEAVEELARRLAPLVRRIRAEHPRLANLAANSPHGEKLATNALAHAVVEFYNSAQIRALQRANALLEQEDDFS
;
A
#
# COMPACT_ATOMS: atom_id res chain seq x y z
N MET A 1 0.73 45.07 35.02
CA MET A 1 1.81 45.44 34.08
C MET A 1 1.35 45.11 32.67
N ALA A 2 1.73 45.91 31.67
CA ALA A 2 1.33 45.69 30.27
C ALA A 2 2.57 45.57 29.38
N TRP A 3 2.51 44.68 28.39
CA TRP A 3 3.57 44.43 27.42
C TRP A 3 3.28 45.11 26.08
N SER A 4 4.34 45.46 25.36
CA SER A 4 4.25 45.81 23.94
C SER A 4 4.02 44.56 23.06
N THR A 5 3.63 44.73 21.79
CA THR A 5 3.46 43.61 20.85
C THR A 5 4.73 42.76 20.72
N ARG A 6 5.92 43.38 20.73
CA ARG A 6 7.19 42.64 20.64
C ARG A 6 7.41 41.80 21.90
N GLN A 7 7.30 42.42 23.08
CA GLN A 7 7.50 41.70 24.35
C GLN A 7 6.51 40.54 24.54
N VAL A 8 5.22 40.72 24.21
CA VAL A 8 4.25 39.63 24.35
C VAL A 8 4.48 38.53 23.33
N ALA A 9 4.92 38.86 22.11
CA ALA A 9 5.29 37.86 21.11
C ALA A 9 6.49 37.03 21.57
N ASP A 10 7.54 37.69 22.08
CA ASP A 10 8.73 37.02 22.60
C ASP A 10 8.38 36.10 23.78
N LEU A 11 7.57 36.58 24.73
CA LEU A 11 7.10 35.78 25.87
C LEU A 11 6.26 34.58 25.45
N ALA A 12 5.42 34.74 24.42
CA ALA A 12 4.59 33.66 23.90
C ALA A 12 5.34 32.74 22.93
N GLY A 13 6.63 32.98 22.64
CA GLY A 13 7.40 32.20 21.67
C GLY A 13 6.86 32.29 20.24
N THR A 14 6.23 33.41 19.88
CA THR A 14 5.66 33.65 18.55
C THR A 14 6.24 34.91 17.92
N THR A 15 5.81 35.26 16.70
CA THR A 15 6.30 36.45 15.99
C THR A 15 5.31 37.60 16.08
N VAL A 16 5.81 38.83 16.00
CA VAL A 16 4.94 40.03 15.88
C VAL A 16 4.00 39.93 14.66
N LYS A 17 4.45 39.28 13.58
CA LYS A 17 3.61 39.02 12.39
C LYS A 17 2.46 38.07 12.73
N ALA A 18 2.71 36.99 13.47
CA ALA A 18 1.67 36.08 13.93
C ALA A 18 0.67 36.77 14.88
N VAL A 19 1.14 37.60 15.82
CA VAL A 19 0.25 38.37 16.69
C VAL A 19 -0.67 39.30 15.89
N ARG A 20 -0.17 39.97 14.84
CA ARG A 20 -1.00 40.78 13.94
C ARG A 20 -2.03 39.92 13.20
N HIS A 21 -1.59 38.81 12.64
CA HIS A 21 -2.46 37.89 11.94
C HIS A 21 -3.58 37.36 12.85
N TYR A 22 -3.28 36.99 14.09
CA TYR A 22 -4.27 36.53 15.05
C TYR A 22 -5.30 37.60 15.40
N HIS A 23 -4.92 38.87 15.42
CA HIS A 23 -5.91 39.96 15.53
C HIS A 23 -6.75 40.09 14.25
N GLU A 24 -6.14 40.00 13.07
CA GLU A 24 -6.83 40.15 11.78
C GLU A 24 -7.92 39.09 11.59
N ILE A 25 -7.67 37.85 12.03
CA ILE A 25 -8.62 36.74 11.95
C ILE A 25 -9.52 36.61 13.20
N GLY A 26 -9.44 37.55 14.15
CA GLY A 26 -10.26 37.56 15.36
C GLY A 26 -9.92 36.49 16.41
N LEU A 27 -8.74 35.86 16.32
CA LEU A 27 -8.29 34.81 17.23
C LEU A 27 -7.70 35.38 18.55
N LEU A 28 -7.31 36.65 18.53
CA LEU A 28 -6.82 37.40 19.68
C LEU A 28 -7.50 38.78 19.73
N ASP A 29 -8.10 39.10 20.87
CA ASP A 29 -8.76 40.40 21.08
C ASP A 29 -7.81 41.58 20.93
N MET A 30 -8.32 42.71 20.45
CA MET A 30 -7.53 43.93 20.37
C MET A 30 -7.26 44.48 21.78
N PRO A 31 -5.99 44.70 22.16
CA PRO A 31 -5.66 45.28 23.46
C PRO A 31 -6.00 46.77 23.50
N GLU A 32 -6.18 47.29 24.71
CA GLU A 32 -6.25 48.73 24.95
C GLU A 32 -4.97 49.44 24.47
N ARG A 33 -5.10 50.74 24.19
CA ARG A 33 -3.96 51.61 23.85
C ARG A 33 -3.61 52.48 25.04
N SER A 34 -2.31 52.69 25.29
CA SER A 34 -1.86 53.71 26.24
C SER A 34 -2.22 55.12 25.77
N SER A 35 -2.08 56.08 26.69
CA SER A 35 -2.10 57.52 26.41
C SER A 35 -1.13 57.97 25.30
N ASN A 36 -0.03 57.26 25.08
CA ASN A 36 0.93 57.50 23.99
C ASN A 36 0.62 56.71 22.69
N GLY A 37 -0.54 56.07 22.59
CA GLY A 37 -1.01 55.37 21.39
C GLY A 37 -0.55 53.92 21.21
N TYR A 38 0.39 53.42 22.01
CA TYR A 38 0.91 52.05 21.89
C TYR A 38 -0.05 51.00 22.48
N LYS A 39 -0.14 49.81 21.85
CA LYS A 39 -0.92 48.66 22.33
C LYS A 39 -0.38 48.12 23.67
N LYS A 40 -1.28 47.79 24.60
CA LYS A 40 -0.99 47.27 25.94
C LYS A 40 -1.56 45.86 26.14
N TYR A 41 -0.70 44.85 25.99
CA TYR A 41 -1.09 43.46 26.20
C TYR A 41 -1.01 43.09 27.68
N GLY A 42 -2.09 42.50 28.20
CA GLY A 42 -2.16 41.96 29.56
C GLY A 42 -1.90 40.45 29.64
N VAL A 43 -2.00 39.90 30.84
CA VAL A 43 -1.81 38.47 31.11
C VAL A 43 -2.77 37.59 30.32
N SER A 44 -4.04 38.01 30.17
CA SER A 44 -5.04 37.28 29.36
C SER A 44 -4.60 37.09 27.91
N HIS A 45 -4.00 38.12 27.31
CA HIS A 45 -3.49 38.05 25.94
C HIS A 45 -2.31 37.09 25.83
N LEU A 46 -1.41 37.09 26.81
CA LEU A 46 -0.29 36.17 26.86
C LEU A 46 -0.77 34.71 26.98
N ILE A 47 -1.72 34.44 27.88
CA ILE A 47 -2.32 33.11 28.05
C ILE A 47 -2.92 32.64 26.71
N ARG A 48 -3.72 33.49 26.06
CA ARG A 48 -4.35 33.15 24.77
C ARG A 48 -3.31 32.89 23.69
N LEU A 49 -2.26 33.72 23.60
CA LEU A 49 -1.18 33.52 22.63
C LEU A 49 -0.42 32.19 22.85
N VAL A 50 -0.14 31.83 24.10
CA VAL A 50 0.52 30.55 24.44
C VAL A 50 -0.39 29.36 24.08
N GLN A 51 -1.70 29.46 24.34
CA GLN A 51 -2.67 28.42 23.95
C GLN A 51 -2.74 28.24 22.43
N ILE A 52 -2.87 29.35 21.68
CA ILE A 52 -2.88 29.32 20.21
C ILE A 52 -1.61 28.66 19.70
N LYS A 53 -0.44 29.08 20.21
CA LYS A 53 0.85 28.50 19.80
C LYS A 53 0.91 27.00 20.06
N ARG A 54 0.53 26.56 21.27
CA ARG A 54 0.58 25.13 21.61
C ARG A 54 -0.29 24.30 20.67
N LEU A 55 -1.51 24.73 20.40
CA LEU A 55 -2.44 24.01 19.52
C LEU A 55 -1.99 24.05 18.05
N SER A 56 -1.45 25.19 17.59
CA SER A 56 -0.91 25.29 16.23
C SER A 56 0.34 24.43 16.05
N ASP A 57 1.20 24.34 17.07
CA ASP A 57 2.41 23.51 17.03
C ASP A 57 2.06 22.01 17.02
N LEU A 58 0.89 21.62 17.53
CA LEU A 58 0.35 20.26 17.40
C LEU A 58 -0.22 19.97 16.00
N GLY A 59 -0.43 21.00 15.16
CA GLY A 59 -0.97 20.86 13.81
C GLY A 59 -2.44 21.24 13.66
N LEU A 60 -3.10 21.74 14.73
CA LEU A 60 -4.48 22.20 14.59
C LEU A 60 -4.55 23.48 13.74
N PRO A 61 -5.48 23.55 12.78
CA PRO A 61 -5.68 24.75 11.97
C PRO A 61 -6.24 25.91 12.82
N LEU A 62 -5.80 27.13 12.53
CA LEU A 62 -6.19 28.34 13.29
C LEU A 62 -7.71 28.56 13.34
N SER A 63 -8.45 28.10 12.33
CA SER A 63 -9.93 28.16 12.29
C SER A 63 -10.58 27.31 13.38
N GLN A 64 -10.07 26.10 13.62
CA GLN A 64 -10.56 25.25 14.72
C GLN A 64 -10.17 25.83 16.08
N ILE A 65 -8.97 26.42 16.19
CA ILE A 65 -8.52 27.11 17.42
C ILE A 65 -9.41 28.33 17.75
N ALA A 66 -9.95 28.99 16.73
CA ALA A 66 -10.92 30.07 16.90
C ALA A 66 -12.25 29.58 17.47
N ALA A 67 -12.80 28.49 16.92
CA ALA A 67 -14.07 27.89 17.37
C ALA A 67 -14.01 27.52 18.86
N MET A 68 -12.95 26.80 19.27
CA MET A 68 -12.74 26.39 20.66
C MET A 68 -12.65 27.57 21.64
N GLY A 69 -12.08 28.71 21.20
CA GLY A 69 -11.93 29.89 22.04
C GLY A 69 -13.21 30.72 22.22
N ASN A 70 -14.09 30.73 21.21
CA ASN A 70 -15.27 31.58 21.18
C ASN A 70 -16.50 30.93 21.83
N ALA A 71 -16.62 29.61 21.73
CA ALA A 71 -17.81 28.88 22.17
C ALA A 71 -17.67 28.20 23.55
N GLY A 72 -16.48 28.22 24.16
CA GLY A 72 -16.21 27.39 25.35
C GLY A 72 -16.31 25.88 25.05
N GLU A 73 -16.19 25.52 23.78
CA GLU A 73 -16.21 24.14 23.30
C GLU A 73 -14.99 23.38 23.82
N ASP A 74 -15.21 22.10 24.12
CA ASP A 74 -14.17 21.21 24.64
C ASP A 74 -13.13 20.92 23.55
N PRO A 75 -11.85 21.34 23.73
CA PRO A 75 -10.80 21.08 22.75
C PRO A 75 -10.48 19.59 22.56
N THR A 76 -11.00 18.73 23.44
CA THR A 76 -10.74 17.28 23.43
C THR A 76 -11.21 16.63 22.13
N GLU A 77 -12.33 17.07 21.55
CA GLU A 77 -12.84 16.47 20.30
C GLU A 77 -11.89 16.72 19.12
N ALA A 78 -11.50 17.99 18.90
CA ALA A 78 -10.57 18.35 17.83
C ALA A 78 -9.20 17.66 17.98
N ILE A 79 -8.71 17.53 19.21
CA ILE A 79 -7.46 16.82 19.52
C ILE A 79 -7.62 15.31 19.23
N THR A 80 -8.75 14.71 19.59
CA THR A 80 -9.01 13.28 19.35
C THR A 80 -9.07 12.96 17.86
N VAL A 81 -9.71 13.83 17.06
CA VAL A 81 -9.74 13.69 15.60
C VAL A 81 -8.32 13.79 15.02
N LEU A 82 -7.54 14.78 15.44
CA LEU A 82 -6.16 14.94 14.98
C LEU A 82 -5.27 13.73 15.35
N ASP A 83 -5.40 13.22 16.58
CA ASP A 83 -4.66 12.04 17.03
C ASP A 83 -4.98 10.80 16.16
N ALA A 84 -6.26 10.57 15.84
CA ALA A 84 -6.67 9.49 14.96
C ALA A 84 -6.14 9.63 13.53
N GLU A 85 -6.12 10.85 12.97
CA GLU A 85 -5.55 11.13 11.64
C GLU A 85 -4.03 10.89 11.60
N LEU A 86 -3.32 11.30 12.66
CA LEU A 86 -1.89 11.07 12.81
C LEU A 86 -1.57 9.58 12.93
N GLU A 87 -2.34 8.85 13.73
CA GLU A 87 -2.18 7.39 13.88
C GLU A 87 -2.40 6.66 12.55
N ALA A 88 -3.46 6.99 11.82
CA ALA A 88 -3.71 6.44 10.49
C ALA A 88 -2.55 6.75 9.51
N THR A 89 -1.99 7.96 9.60
CA THR A 89 -0.83 8.36 8.80
C THR A 89 0.42 7.56 9.15
N ILE A 90 0.70 7.37 10.44
CA ILE A 90 1.82 6.57 10.94
C ILE A 90 1.69 5.12 10.47
N GLN A 91 0.52 4.52 10.59
CA GLN A 91 0.26 3.16 10.13
C GLN A 91 0.51 3.02 8.62
N ARG A 92 0.01 3.96 7.81
CA ARG A 92 0.24 3.99 6.36
C ARG A 92 1.72 4.11 6.02
N LEU A 93 2.45 5.04 6.65
CA LEU A 93 3.88 5.23 6.41
C LEU A 93 4.72 4.02 6.86
N THR A 94 4.31 3.36 7.95
CA THR A 94 4.96 2.14 8.43
C THR A 94 4.78 0.99 7.46
N ARG A 95 3.57 0.82 6.89
CA ARG A 95 3.30 -0.18 5.84
C ARG A 95 4.16 0.04 4.60
N ILE A 96 4.16 1.27 4.06
CA ILE A 96 4.98 1.64 2.90
C ILE A 96 6.46 1.33 3.17
N ARG A 97 6.96 1.67 4.36
CA ARG A 97 8.36 1.41 4.72
C ARG A 97 8.69 -0.09 4.77
N ALA A 98 7.75 -0.92 5.22
CA ALA A 98 7.92 -2.37 5.23
C ALA A 98 8.00 -2.94 3.80
N GLU A 99 7.11 -2.50 2.90
CA GLU A 99 7.13 -2.89 1.48
C GLU A 99 8.44 -2.48 0.80
N LEU A 100 8.88 -1.23 0.97
CA LEU A 100 10.16 -0.76 0.44
C LEU A 100 11.35 -1.58 0.96
N ALA A 101 11.32 -2.01 2.23
CA ALA A 101 12.38 -2.84 2.79
C ALA A 101 12.46 -4.22 2.13
N VAL A 102 11.32 -4.80 1.75
CA VAL A 102 11.26 -6.07 1.00
C VAL A 102 11.84 -5.88 -0.41
N ILE A 103 11.38 -4.86 -1.13
CA ILE A 103 11.86 -4.54 -2.48
C ILE A 103 13.39 -4.35 -2.49
N LEU A 104 13.91 -3.52 -1.58
CA LEU A 104 15.34 -3.23 -1.49
C LEU A 104 16.16 -4.45 -1.10
N ARG A 105 15.66 -5.31 -0.20
CA ARG A 105 16.36 -6.54 0.24
C ARG A 105 16.54 -7.51 -0.92
N HIS A 106 15.52 -7.68 -1.75
CA HIS A 106 15.53 -8.67 -2.83
C HIS A 106 15.99 -8.09 -4.17
N ARG A 107 16.29 -6.78 -4.24
CA ARG A 107 16.51 -6.05 -5.50
C ARG A 107 15.37 -6.29 -6.51
N ALA A 108 14.17 -6.46 -5.98
CA ALA A 108 12.99 -6.74 -6.78
C ALA A 108 12.63 -5.52 -7.64
N SER A 109 12.02 -5.78 -8.79
CA SER A 109 11.34 -4.69 -9.52
C SER A 109 10.17 -4.18 -8.66
N PRO A 110 9.97 -2.86 -8.53
CA PRO A 110 8.82 -2.30 -7.82
C PRO A 110 7.47 -2.63 -8.49
N GLU A 111 7.50 -3.14 -9.73
CA GLU A 111 6.31 -3.61 -10.47
C GLU A 111 5.90 -5.03 -10.06
N VAL A 112 6.74 -5.75 -9.32
CA VAL A 112 6.44 -7.10 -8.85
C VAL A 112 5.78 -7.00 -7.46
N PRO A 113 4.64 -7.67 -7.24
CA PRO A 113 4.02 -7.72 -5.93
C PRO A 113 5.00 -8.21 -4.85
N PRO A 114 4.97 -7.62 -3.64
CA PRO A 114 5.99 -7.86 -2.61
C PRO A 114 6.09 -9.33 -2.18
N GLU A 115 5.02 -10.10 -2.33
CA GLU A 115 4.96 -11.54 -2.05
C GLU A 115 5.91 -12.36 -2.94
N PHE A 116 6.21 -11.86 -4.14
CA PHE A 116 7.12 -12.50 -5.11
C PHE A 116 8.49 -11.85 -5.18
N ALA A 117 8.74 -10.81 -4.37
CA ALA A 117 10.03 -10.13 -4.34
C ALA A 117 11.23 -11.10 -4.18
N PRO A 118 11.19 -12.16 -3.35
CA PRO A 118 12.28 -13.12 -3.26
C PRO A 118 12.60 -13.88 -4.56
N LEU A 119 11.65 -13.96 -5.48
CA LEU A 119 11.73 -14.74 -6.71
C LEU A 119 12.07 -13.89 -7.95
N SER A 120 11.94 -12.58 -7.80
CA SER A 120 11.86 -11.60 -8.91
C SER A 120 13.15 -11.29 -9.67
N GLY A 121 14.30 -11.82 -9.26
CA GLY A 121 15.61 -11.46 -9.83
C GLY A 121 15.76 -11.77 -11.33
N ASP A 122 15.06 -12.80 -11.82
CA ASP A 122 15.23 -13.35 -13.17
C ASP A 122 13.93 -13.35 -14.01
N PHE A 123 12.82 -12.75 -13.52
CA PHE A 123 11.55 -12.82 -14.24
C PHE A 123 11.50 -11.92 -15.48
N SER A 124 10.92 -12.43 -16.56
CA SER A 124 10.56 -11.67 -17.77
C SER A 124 9.38 -10.74 -17.53
N ASP A 125 9.14 -9.83 -18.47
CA ASP A 125 8.04 -8.86 -18.35
C ASP A 125 6.66 -9.53 -18.39
N SER A 126 6.50 -10.61 -19.16
CA SER A 126 5.28 -11.43 -19.18
C SER A 126 5.03 -12.10 -17.83
N GLN A 127 6.07 -12.63 -17.18
CA GLN A 127 5.97 -13.23 -15.85
C GLN A 127 5.58 -12.19 -14.80
N LYS A 128 6.21 -11.00 -14.80
CA LYS A 128 5.84 -9.91 -13.88
C LYS A 128 4.38 -9.50 -14.05
N ALA A 129 3.91 -9.40 -15.29
CA ALA A 129 2.52 -9.07 -15.60
C ALA A 129 1.54 -10.15 -15.09
N LEU A 130 1.85 -11.43 -15.31
CA LEU A 130 1.05 -12.54 -14.79
C LEU A 130 0.99 -12.55 -13.25
N LEU A 131 2.12 -12.35 -12.57
CA LEU A 131 2.17 -12.28 -11.11
C LEU A 131 1.34 -11.13 -10.56
N THR A 132 1.28 -10.00 -11.26
CA THR A 132 0.42 -8.86 -10.92
C THR A 132 -1.07 -9.22 -11.05
N VAL A 133 -1.44 -9.97 -12.07
CA VAL A 133 -2.82 -10.48 -12.21
C VAL A 133 -3.13 -11.46 -11.07
N TYR A 134 -2.21 -12.38 -10.75
CA TYR A 134 -2.40 -13.33 -9.66
C TYR A 134 -2.56 -12.65 -8.30
N SER A 135 -1.72 -11.66 -7.97
CA SER A 135 -1.84 -10.91 -6.71
C SER A 135 -3.14 -10.10 -6.60
N THR A 136 -3.73 -9.73 -7.73
CA THR A 136 -5.01 -9.01 -7.76
C THR A 136 -6.19 -9.95 -7.55
N VAL A 137 -6.09 -11.18 -8.05
CA VAL A 137 -7.21 -12.12 -8.10
C VAL A 137 -7.26 -13.04 -6.89
N PHE A 138 -6.10 -13.42 -6.33
CA PHE A 138 -6.02 -14.33 -5.20
C PHE A 138 -6.29 -13.64 -3.86
N SER A 139 -6.77 -14.41 -2.88
CA SER A 139 -6.80 -13.97 -1.49
C SER A 139 -5.37 -13.90 -0.92
N ASP A 140 -5.15 -13.14 0.15
CA ASP A 140 -3.82 -13.05 0.78
C ASP A 140 -3.26 -14.42 1.20
N GLU A 141 -4.13 -15.32 1.67
CA GLU A 141 -3.75 -16.68 2.07
C GLU A 141 -3.35 -17.53 0.86
N ASP A 142 -4.13 -17.46 -0.22
CA ASP A 142 -3.88 -18.19 -1.46
C ASP A 142 -2.66 -17.65 -2.22
N LEU A 143 -2.45 -16.33 -2.19
CA LEU A 143 -1.29 -15.66 -2.77
C LEU A 143 0.01 -16.08 -2.06
N THR A 144 -0.03 -16.18 -0.73
CA THR A 144 1.10 -16.66 0.07
C THR A 144 1.45 -18.11 -0.30
N GLU A 145 0.44 -18.97 -0.44
CA GLU A 145 0.66 -20.37 -0.79
C GLU A 145 1.18 -20.52 -2.22
N PHE A 146 0.64 -19.73 -3.15
CA PHE A 146 1.08 -19.69 -4.53
C PHE A 146 2.54 -19.19 -4.65
N SER A 147 2.92 -18.14 -3.91
CA SER A 147 4.31 -17.66 -3.85
C SER A 147 5.28 -18.75 -3.36
N ARG A 148 4.88 -19.55 -2.35
CA ARG A 148 5.71 -20.68 -1.88
C ARG A 148 5.89 -21.76 -2.93
N ALA A 149 4.84 -22.10 -3.65
CA ALA A 149 4.92 -23.09 -4.72
C ALA A 149 5.83 -22.62 -5.87
N LEU A 150 5.76 -21.33 -6.24
CA LEU A 150 6.67 -20.73 -7.22
C LEU A 150 8.12 -20.61 -6.73
N ALA A 151 8.36 -20.66 -5.42
CA ALA A 151 9.72 -20.63 -4.88
C ALA A 151 10.51 -21.92 -5.15
N VAL A 152 9.83 -23.01 -5.54
CA VAL A 152 10.46 -24.23 -6.01
C VAL A 152 10.96 -23.98 -7.44
N ARG A 153 12.23 -23.60 -7.58
CA ARG A 153 12.88 -23.51 -8.90
C ARG A 153 13.00 -24.89 -9.53
N ASP A 154 12.38 -25.06 -10.69
CA ASP A 154 12.60 -26.21 -11.57
C ASP A 154 12.84 -25.65 -12.99
N ASP A 155 13.84 -26.19 -13.69
CA ASP A 155 14.29 -25.72 -15.01
C ASP A 155 13.19 -25.77 -16.09
N VAL A 156 12.17 -26.59 -15.85
CA VAL A 156 10.99 -26.76 -16.69
C VAL A 156 10.19 -25.46 -16.91
N HIS A 157 10.21 -24.50 -15.96
CA HIS A 157 9.51 -23.23 -16.15
C HIS A 157 10.18 -22.36 -17.23
N ASP A 158 11.51 -22.34 -17.23
CA ASP A 158 12.30 -21.60 -18.22
C ASP A 158 12.12 -22.21 -19.62
N ASP A 159 11.98 -23.54 -19.70
CA ASP A 159 11.72 -24.23 -20.97
C ASP A 159 10.33 -23.97 -21.51
N LEU A 160 9.31 -23.84 -20.65
CA LEU A 160 7.99 -23.39 -21.07
C LEU A 160 8.07 -21.98 -21.64
N GLU A 161 8.78 -21.06 -20.98
CA GLU A 161 8.95 -19.70 -21.46
C GLU A 161 9.71 -19.63 -22.80
N ALA A 162 10.74 -20.45 -22.96
CA ALA A 162 11.57 -20.48 -24.17
C ALA A 162 10.90 -21.18 -25.36
N LEU A 163 9.76 -21.85 -25.16
CA LEU A 163 9.07 -22.58 -26.23
C LEU A 163 8.53 -21.61 -27.31
N PRO A 164 9.04 -21.67 -28.56
CA PRO A 164 8.62 -20.75 -29.60
C PRO A 164 7.19 -21.07 -30.08
N GLU A 165 6.51 -20.05 -30.63
CA GLU A 165 5.12 -20.19 -31.09
C GLU A 165 4.95 -21.25 -32.20
N ASP A 166 5.96 -21.40 -33.06
CA ASP A 166 6.01 -22.35 -34.16
C ASP A 166 6.57 -23.73 -33.78
N ALA A 167 6.73 -24.01 -32.48
CA ALA A 167 7.17 -25.31 -32.00
C ALA A 167 6.26 -26.44 -32.52
N ASP A 168 6.90 -27.53 -32.97
CA ASP A 168 6.21 -28.71 -33.46
C ASP A 168 5.55 -29.52 -32.34
N ASP A 169 4.74 -30.49 -32.74
CA ASP A 169 4.00 -31.34 -31.80
C ASP A 169 4.93 -32.20 -30.94
N GLU A 170 6.13 -32.53 -31.43
CA GLU A 170 7.12 -33.31 -30.69
C GLU A 170 7.71 -32.49 -29.53
N ALA A 171 8.09 -31.24 -29.77
CA ALA A 171 8.59 -30.33 -28.74
C ALA A 171 7.51 -30.02 -27.69
N VAL A 172 6.27 -29.80 -28.12
CA VAL A 172 5.13 -29.58 -27.22
C VAL A 172 4.87 -30.80 -26.34
N GLU A 173 4.90 -32.00 -26.92
CA GLU A 173 4.68 -33.25 -26.19
C GLU A 173 5.80 -33.51 -25.18
N GLU A 174 7.06 -33.28 -25.56
CA GLU A 174 8.21 -33.47 -24.67
C GLU A 174 8.15 -32.52 -23.47
N LEU A 175 7.86 -31.24 -23.69
CA LEU A 175 7.67 -30.30 -22.61
C LEU A 175 6.49 -30.70 -21.72
N ALA A 176 5.37 -31.13 -22.30
CA ALA A 176 4.20 -31.57 -21.54
C ALA A 176 4.50 -32.75 -20.61
N ARG A 177 5.30 -33.73 -21.06
CA ARG A 177 5.74 -34.86 -20.22
C ARG A 177 6.61 -34.43 -19.04
N ARG A 178 7.40 -33.36 -19.22
CA ARG A 178 8.24 -32.79 -18.15
C ARG A 178 7.43 -31.93 -17.18
N LEU A 179 6.43 -31.22 -17.68
CA LEU A 179 5.50 -30.41 -16.87
C LEU A 179 4.59 -31.27 -15.99
N ALA A 180 4.09 -32.41 -16.47
CA ALA A 180 3.11 -33.20 -15.74
C ALA A 180 3.58 -33.64 -14.33
N PRO A 181 4.78 -34.23 -14.14
CA PRO A 181 5.29 -34.57 -12.79
C PRO A 181 5.46 -33.36 -11.87
N LEU A 182 5.84 -32.20 -12.41
CA LEU A 182 5.94 -30.95 -11.66
C LEU A 182 4.56 -30.50 -11.17
N VAL A 183 3.58 -30.42 -12.07
CA VAL A 183 2.21 -30.03 -11.73
C VAL A 183 1.59 -31.00 -10.72
N ARG A 184 1.85 -32.31 -10.85
CA ARG A 184 1.42 -33.31 -9.86
C ARG A 184 2.01 -33.04 -8.48
N ARG A 185 3.32 -32.81 -8.41
CA ARG A 185 4.02 -32.53 -7.16
C ARG A 185 3.46 -31.29 -6.49
N ILE A 186 3.30 -30.20 -7.26
CA ILE A 186 2.71 -28.94 -6.78
C ILE A 186 1.28 -29.16 -6.28
N ARG A 187 0.44 -29.91 -7.00
CA ARG A 187 -0.93 -30.23 -6.56
C ARG A 187 -0.95 -31.06 -5.26
N ALA A 188 -0.03 -32.00 -5.10
CA ALA A 188 0.06 -32.85 -3.92
C ALA A 188 0.58 -32.08 -2.69
N GLU A 189 1.60 -31.24 -2.87
CA GLU A 189 2.21 -30.43 -1.81
C GLU A 189 1.34 -29.21 -1.45
N HIS A 190 0.60 -28.68 -2.42
CA HIS A 190 -0.24 -27.49 -2.25
C HIS A 190 -1.67 -27.72 -2.80
N PRO A 191 -2.52 -28.52 -2.12
CA PRO A 191 -3.87 -28.86 -2.60
C PRO A 191 -4.78 -27.64 -2.83
N ARG A 192 -4.53 -26.53 -2.12
CA ARG A 192 -5.27 -25.27 -2.29
C ARG A 192 -5.09 -24.64 -3.67
N LEU A 193 -3.97 -24.91 -4.35
CA LEU A 193 -3.72 -24.35 -5.68
C LEU A 193 -4.66 -24.90 -6.76
N ALA A 194 -5.37 -26.02 -6.49
CA ALA A 194 -6.28 -26.63 -7.43
C ALA A 194 -7.47 -25.71 -7.80
N ASN A 195 -7.88 -24.82 -6.89
CA ASN A 195 -8.92 -23.82 -7.19
C ASN A 195 -8.69 -22.51 -6.44
N LEU A 196 -7.66 -21.76 -6.86
CA LEU A 196 -7.34 -20.44 -6.28
C LEU A 196 -8.40 -19.38 -6.57
N ALA A 197 -9.17 -19.55 -7.65
CA ALA A 197 -10.22 -18.61 -8.02
C ALA A 197 -11.43 -18.68 -7.07
N ALA A 198 -11.73 -19.86 -6.48
CA ALA A 198 -12.90 -20.05 -5.62
C ALA A 198 -12.98 -19.08 -4.44
N ASN A 199 -11.82 -18.78 -3.83
CA ASN A 199 -11.73 -17.92 -2.64
C ASN A 199 -11.40 -16.45 -2.99
N SER A 200 -11.49 -16.08 -4.27
CA SER A 200 -11.16 -14.71 -4.69
C SER A 200 -12.04 -13.68 -3.98
N PRO A 201 -11.46 -12.58 -3.47
CA PRO A 201 -12.23 -11.47 -2.89
C PRO A 201 -13.16 -10.79 -3.90
N HIS A 202 -12.91 -11.00 -5.20
CA HIS A 202 -13.69 -10.44 -6.31
C HIS A 202 -14.74 -11.41 -6.88
N GLY A 203 -14.85 -12.62 -6.30
CA GLY A 203 -15.74 -13.68 -6.72
C GLY A 203 -15.15 -14.57 -7.82
N GLU A 204 -15.40 -15.87 -7.68
CA GLU A 204 -14.80 -16.94 -8.50
C GLU A 204 -14.94 -16.71 -10.01
N LYS A 205 -16.13 -16.32 -10.48
CA LYS A 205 -16.36 -16.18 -11.93
C LYS A 205 -15.51 -15.07 -12.55
N LEU A 206 -15.35 -13.95 -11.85
CA LEU A 206 -14.55 -12.83 -12.33
C LEU A 206 -13.06 -13.17 -12.26
N ALA A 207 -12.64 -13.83 -11.18
CA ALA A 207 -11.30 -14.36 -11.01
C ALA A 207 -10.90 -15.32 -12.14
N THR A 208 -11.69 -16.36 -12.37
CA THR A 208 -11.43 -17.35 -13.43
C THR A 208 -11.32 -16.71 -14.80
N ASN A 209 -12.20 -15.75 -15.13
CA ASN A 209 -12.12 -15.03 -16.39
C ASN A 209 -10.83 -14.21 -16.52
N ALA A 210 -10.44 -13.47 -15.48
CA ALA A 210 -9.21 -12.69 -15.48
C ALA A 210 -7.96 -13.57 -15.68
N LEU A 211 -7.90 -14.71 -14.99
CA LEU A 211 -6.81 -15.68 -15.13
C LEU A 211 -6.77 -16.27 -16.55
N ALA A 212 -7.91 -16.65 -17.10
CA ALA A 212 -8.00 -17.19 -18.46
C ALA A 212 -7.53 -16.18 -19.51
N HIS A 213 -7.94 -14.91 -19.38
CA HIS A 213 -7.48 -13.84 -20.27
C HIS A 213 -5.98 -13.60 -20.16
N ALA A 214 -5.43 -13.58 -18.94
CA ALA A 214 -4.00 -13.38 -18.74
C ALA A 214 -3.18 -14.54 -19.34
N VAL A 215 -3.63 -15.79 -19.20
CA VAL A 215 -2.97 -16.93 -19.85
C VAL A 215 -2.95 -16.78 -21.37
N VAL A 216 -4.06 -16.41 -21.99
CA VAL A 216 -4.14 -16.25 -23.45
C VAL A 216 -3.33 -15.04 -23.96
N GLU A 217 -3.25 -13.97 -23.18
CA GLU A 217 -2.50 -12.76 -23.55
C GLU A 217 -0.98 -12.97 -23.46
N PHE A 218 -0.51 -13.65 -22.40
CA PHE A 218 0.92 -13.72 -22.08
C PHE A 218 1.61 -15.03 -22.50
N TYR A 219 0.85 -16.07 -22.86
CA TYR A 219 1.39 -17.32 -23.40
C TYR A 219 1.08 -17.45 -24.88
N ASN A 220 2.06 -17.93 -25.64
CA ASN A 220 1.87 -18.25 -27.05
C ASN A 220 1.09 -19.57 -27.24
N SER A 221 0.69 -19.84 -28.48
CA SER A 221 -0.14 -21.00 -28.80
C SER A 221 0.54 -22.34 -28.46
N ALA A 222 1.84 -22.49 -28.69
CA ALA A 222 2.58 -23.71 -28.35
C ALA A 222 2.65 -23.94 -26.84
N GLN A 223 2.88 -22.89 -26.06
CA GLN A 223 2.92 -22.96 -24.59
C GLN A 223 1.57 -23.36 -24.01
N ILE A 224 0.47 -22.78 -24.52
CA ILE A 224 -0.89 -23.16 -24.11
C ILE A 224 -1.15 -24.64 -24.45
N ARG A 225 -0.74 -25.11 -25.64
CA ARG A 225 -0.86 -26.52 -26.01
C ARG A 225 -0.07 -27.44 -25.07
N ALA A 226 1.14 -27.06 -24.68
CA ALA A 226 1.96 -27.84 -23.75
C ALA A 226 1.30 -27.95 -22.37
N LEU A 227 0.77 -26.85 -21.84
CA LEU A 227 0.03 -26.83 -20.57
C LEU A 227 -1.23 -27.71 -20.62
N GLN A 228 -2.03 -27.60 -21.69
CA GLN A 228 -3.21 -28.43 -21.88
C GLN A 228 -2.86 -29.92 -21.97
N ARG A 229 -1.78 -30.25 -22.71
CA ARG A 229 -1.32 -31.61 -22.86
C ARG A 229 -0.80 -32.20 -21.55
N ALA A 230 -0.05 -31.41 -20.76
CA ALA A 230 0.40 -31.82 -19.44
C ALA A 230 -0.78 -32.15 -18.52
N ASN A 231 -1.85 -31.32 -18.55
CA ASN A 231 -3.06 -31.60 -17.76
C ASN A 231 -3.76 -32.89 -18.22
N ALA A 232 -3.83 -33.15 -19.53
CA ALA A 232 -4.41 -34.39 -20.05
C ALA A 232 -3.62 -35.65 -19.63
N LEU A 233 -2.29 -35.57 -19.52
CA LEU A 233 -1.46 -36.66 -19.01
C LEU A 233 -1.76 -36.97 -17.54
N LEU A 234 -2.07 -35.95 -16.73
CA LEU A 234 -2.45 -36.12 -15.33
C LEU A 234 -3.80 -36.85 -15.20
N GLU A 235 -4.80 -36.43 -15.98
CA GLU A 235 -6.14 -37.05 -15.96
C GLU A 235 -6.11 -38.51 -16.42
N GLN A 236 -5.26 -38.84 -17.39
CA GLN A 236 -5.10 -40.21 -17.89
C GLN A 236 -4.46 -41.15 -16.86
N GLU A 237 -3.56 -40.68 -16.00
CA GLU A 237 -2.91 -41.51 -14.98
C GLU A 237 -3.77 -41.69 -13.71
N ASP A 238 -4.60 -40.69 -13.38
CA ASP A 238 -5.53 -40.77 -12.24
C ASP A 238 -6.68 -41.78 -12.50
N ASP A 239 -7.05 -42.04 -13.76
CA ASP A 239 -8.05 -43.07 -14.14
C ASP A 239 -7.57 -44.52 -13.93
N PHE A 240 -6.27 -44.74 -13.63
CA PHE A 240 -5.68 -46.07 -13.42
C PHE A 240 -5.16 -46.33 -11.98
N SER A 241 -5.34 -45.40 -11.03
CA SER A 241 -4.99 -45.56 -9.60
C SER A 241 -6.21 -45.68 -8.69
#